data_AF-A0A535VH34-F1
#
_entry.id   AF-A0A535VH34-F1
#
_cell.length_a   1.000
_cell.length_b   1.000
_cell.length_c   1.000
_cell.angle_alpha   90.00
_cell.angle_beta   90.00
_cell.angle_gamma   90.00
#
_symmetry.space_group_name_H-M   'P 1'
#
loop_
_entity.id
_entity.type
_entity.pdbx_description
1 polymer ?
#
loop_
_entity_poly.entity_id
_entity_poly.type
_entity_poly.pdbx_seq_one_letter_code
_entity_poly.pdbx_strand_id
1 'polypeptide(L)' 'MYQVRRVNIGKTDQLDELAHECGKLYSQTVVSFWRTVNHKGIWLKPKHLMRWHTSEKLHAHTADACVQAFFASLKSWRAR' A
#
# COMPACT_ATOMS: atom_id res chain seq x y z
N MET A 1 17.82 23.22 -6.88
CA MET A 1 16.43 22.80 -7.12
C MET A 1 16.43 21.78 -8.25
N TYR A 2 16.15 20.50 -7.97
CA TYR A 2 16.17 19.46 -9.00
C TYR A 2 14.86 19.51 -9.81
N GLN A 3 14.94 19.85 -11.09
CA GLN A 3 13.82 19.68 -12.02
C GLN A 3 13.84 18.25 -12.55
N VAL A 4 13.09 17.36 -11.89
CA VAL A 4 12.89 15.99 -12.39
C VAL A 4 11.76 16.03 -13.42
N ARG A 5 12.08 15.75 -14.69
CA ARG A 5 11.05 15.57 -15.73
C ARG A 5 10.35 14.22 -15.50
N ARG A 6 9.01 14.22 -15.48
CA ARG A 6 8.25 12.97 -15.47
C ARG A 6 8.49 12.23 -16.78
N VAL A 7 9.06 11.04 -16.70
CA VAL A 7 9.23 10.15 -17.85
C VAL A 7 7.90 9.42 -18.09
N ASN A 8 7.34 9.54 -19.29
CA ASN A 8 6.19 8.76 -19.70
C ASN A 8 6.69 7.43 -20.27
N ILE A 9 6.59 6.37 -19.46
CA ILE A 9 7.18 5.04 -19.75
C ILE A 9 6.23 4.18 -20.61
N GLY A 10 5.03 4.68 -20.93
CA GLY A 10 4.01 3.93 -21.65
C GLY A 10 3.32 2.88 -20.78
N LYS A 11 2.58 1.97 -21.43
CA LYS A 11 1.98 0.79 -20.81
C LYS A 11 2.71 -0.45 -21.29
N THR A 12 2.97 -1.36 -20.38
CA THR A 12 3.58 -2.67 -20.66
C THR A 12 2.93 -3.72 -19.77
N ASP A 13 2.93 -4.98 -20.21
CA ASP A 13 2.36 -6.08 -19.45
C ASP A 13 3.01 -6.23 -18.06
N GLN A 14 4.31 -5.94 -17.96
CA GLN A 14 5.03 -5.94 -16.70
C GLN A 14 4.51 -4.85 -15.74
N LEU A 15 4.21 -3.65 -16.24
CA LEU A 15 3.64 -2.58 -15.43
C LEU A 15 2.22 -2.92 -14.96
N ASP A 16 1.43 -3.58 -15.81
CA ASP A 16 0.09 -4.02 -15.46
C ASP A 16 0.13 -5.15 -14.41
N GLU A 17 1.08 -6.09 -14.50
CA GLU A 17 1.27 -7.12 -13.49
C GLU A 17 1.68 -6.51 -12.14
N LEU A 18 2.64 -5.57 -12.13
CA LEU A 18 3.04 -4.86 -10.92
C LEU A 18 1.89 -4.04 -10.32
N ALA A 19 1.08 -3.38 -11.15
CA ALA A 19 -0.11 -2.67 -10.71
C ALA A 19 -1.15 -3.61 -10.10
N HIS A 20 -1.36 -4.78 -10.70
CA HIS A 20 -2.27 -5.80 -10.17
C HIS A 20 -1.81 -6.34 -8.81
N GLU A 21 -0.53 -6.68 -8.68
CA GLU A 21 0.04 -7.13 -7.40
C GLU A 21 0.00 -6.05 -6.33
N CYS A 22 0.22 -4.78 -6.69
CA CYS A 22 -0.01 -3.65 -5.78
C CYS A 22 -1.46 -3.61 -5.29
N GLY A 23 -2.44 -3.74 -6.19
CA GLY A 23 -3.86 -3.74 -5.84
C GLY A 23 -4.26 -4.91 -4.92
N LYS A 24 -3.68 -6.08 -5.14
CA LYS A 24 -3.86 -7.26 -4.29
C LYS A 24 -3.32 -7.01 -2.88
N LEU A 25 -2.09 -6.51 -2.76
CA LEU A 25 -1.48 -6.19 -1.48
C LEU A 25 -2.25 -5.09 -0.73
N TYR A 26 -2.71 -4.07 -1.44
CA TYR A 26 -3.55 -3.00 -0.88
C TYR A 26 -4.84 -3.58 -0.28
N SER A 27 -5.54 -4.42 -1.05
CA SER A 27 -6.79 -5.05 -0.62
C SER A 27 -6.60 -5.93 0.62
N GLN A 28 -5.52 -6.71 0.66
CA GLN A 28 -5.14 -7.50 1.83
C GLN A 28 -4.87 -6.61 3.06
N THR A 29 -4.15 -5.51 2.88
CA THR A 29 -3.85 -4.55 3.94
C THR A 29 -5.14 -3.96 4.54
N VAL A 30 -6.08 -3.53 3.69
CA VAL A 30 -7.38 -2.98 4.10
C VAL A 30 -8.16 -4.01 4.93
N VAL A 31 -8.30 -5.23 4.41
CA VAL A 31 -9.08 -6.30 5.06
C VAL A 31 -8.46 -6.67 6.41
N SER A 32 -7.15 -6.91 6.46
CA SER A 32 -6.44 -7.26 7.69
C SER A 32 -6.52 -6.15 8.74
N PHE A 33 -6.40 -4.88 8.32
CA PHE A 33 -6.53 -3.73 9.22
C PHE A 33 -7.91 -3.69 9.86
N TRP A 34 -8.98 -3.70 9.06
CA TRP A 34 -10.34 -3.59 9.58
C TRP A 34 -10.76 -4.81 10.39
N ARG A 35 -10.32 -6.02 10.02
CA ARG A 35 -10.52 -7.20 10.88
C ARG A 35 -9.84 -7.04 12.24
N THR A 36 -8.63 -6.51 12.28
CA THR A 36 -7.91 -6.29 13.53
C THR A 36 -8.61 -5.26 14.40
N VAL A 37 -9.06 -4.15 13.81
CA VAL A 37 -9.81 -3.12 14.53
C VAL A 37 -11.14 -3.67 15.04
N ASN A 38 -11.93 -4.35 14.20
CA ASN A 38 -13.27 -4.81 14.56
C ASN A 38 -13.27 -5.97 15.56
N HIS A 39 -12.36 -6.94 15.40
CA HIS A 39 -12.36 -8.14 16.25
C HIS A 39 -11.49 -8.00 17.50
N LYS A 40 -10.44 -7.17 17.46
CA LYS A 40 -9.49 -7.04 18.58
C LYS A 40 -9.52 -5.66 19.24
N GLY A 41 -10.18 -4.66 18.65
CA GLY A 41 -10.17 -3.29 19.16
C GLY A 41 -8.79 -2.62 19.08
N ILE A 42 -7.85 -3.18 18.30
CA ILE A 42 -6.47 -2.68 18.24
C ILE A 42 -6.28 -1.84 16.98
N TRP A 43 -5.85 -0.60 17.18
CA TRP A 43 -5.42 0.27 16.09
C TRP A 43 -3.93 0.08 15.77
N LEU A 44 -3.63 -0.52 14.63
CA LEU A 44 -2.25 -0.80 14.23
C LEU A 44 -1.54 0.45 13.68
N LYS A 45 -0.25 0.60 14.03
CA LYS A 45 0.65 1.57 13.38
C LYS A 45 1.12 1.04 12.01
N PRO A 46 1.42 1.91 11.03
CA PRO A 46 1.83 1.51 9.68
C PRO A 46 2.98 0.49 9.64
N LYS A 47 4.00 0.69 10.49
CA LYS A 47 5.16 -0.20 10.61
C LYS A 47 4.82 -1.68 10.87
N HIS A 48 3.70 -1.96 11.54
CA HIS A 48 3.30 -3.34 11.82
C HIS A 48 2.70 -4.01 10.59
N LEU A 49 1.92 -3.28 9.79
CA LEU A 49 1.37 -3.80 8.55
C LEU A 49 2.42 -3.89 7.44
N MET A 50 3.41 -2.98 7.39
CA MET A 50 4.55 -3.11 6.48
C MET A 50 5.34 -4.40 6.70
N ARG A 51 5.60 -4.74 7.97
CA ARG A 51 6.28 -5.99 8.31
C ARG A 51 5.45 -7.23 8.00
N TRP A 52 4.12 -7.13 8.07
CA TRP A 52 3.22 -8.25 7.86
C TRP A 52 2.89 -8.47 6.37
N HIS A 53 2.63 -7.39 5.64
CA HIS A 53 2.25 -7.41 4.23
C HIS A 53 3.48 -7.18 3.36
N THR A 54 4.02 -8.27 2.84
CA THR A 54 5.03 -8.28 1.79
C THR A 54 4.49 -8.95 0.52
N SER A 55 5.19 -8.82 -0.58
CA SER A 55 4.90 -9.52 -1.83
C SER A 55 6.20 -10.05 -2.42
N GLU A 56 6.17 -11.26 -2.96
CA GLU A 56 7.33 -11.88 -3.64
C GLU A 56 7.63 -11.19 -4.98
N LYS A 57 6.62 -10.57 -5.59
CA LYS A 57 6.72 -9.91 -6.90
C LYS A 57 7.03 -8.41 -6.81
N LEU A 58 6.80 -7.79 -5.65
CA LEU A 58 7.07 -6.36 -5.45
C LEU A 58 8.39 -6.18 -4.73
N HIS A 59 9.15 -5.16 -5.14
CA HIS A 59 10.27 -4.69 -4.34
C HIS A 59 9.79 -4.27 -2.95
N ALA A 60 10.59 -4.54 -1.91
CA ALA A 60 10.19 -4.31 -0.52
C ALA A 60 9.67 -2.88 -0.26
N HIS A 61 10.36 -1.86 -0.80
CA HIS A 61 9.92 -0.47 -0.68
C HIS A 61 8.62 -0.15 -1.43
N THR A 62 8.31 -0.89 -2.50
CA THR A 62 7.03 -0.75 -3.20
C THR A 62 5.90 -1.34 -2.37
N ALA A 63 6.12 -2.49 -1.73
CA ALA A 63 5.17 -3.08 -0.78
C ALA A 63 4.93 -2.14 0.41
N ASP A 64 5.99 -1.58 1.00
CA ASP A 64 5.89 -0.58 2.06
C ASP A 64 5.08 0.65 1.62
N ALA A 65 5.37 1.19 0.43
CA ALA A 65 4.67 2.33 -0.13
C ALA A 65 3.16 2.05 -0.34
N CYS A 66 2.80 0.83 -0.72
CA CYS A 66 1.41 0.41 -0.85
C CYS A 66 0.67 0.45 0.50
N VAL A 67 1.30 -0.05 1.57
CA VAL A 67 0.76 0.07 2.93
C VAL A 67 0.67 1.53 3.36
N GLN A 68 1.67 2.37 3.05
CA GLN A 68 1.62 3.80 3.34
C GLN A 68 0.47 4.51 2.63
N ALA A 69 0.18 4.15 1.37
CA ALA A 69 -0.93 4.71 0.61
C ALA A 69 -2.27 4.45 1.30
N PHE A 70 -2.47 3.25 1.89
CA PHE A 70 -3.64 2.96 2.71
C PHE A 70 -3.72 3.86 3.96
N PHE A 71 -2.62 4.04 4.69
CA PHE A 71 -2.63 4.93 5.85
C PHE A 71 -2.82 6.41 5.48
N ALA A 72 -2.37 6.83 4.29
CA ALA A 72 -2.66 8.16 3.77
C ALA A 72 -4.15 8.34 3.47
N SER A 73 -4.82 7.33 2.90
CA SER A 73 -6.28 7.37 2.68
C SER A 73 -7.07 7.32 3.99
N LEU A 74 -6.56 6.65 5.04
CA LEU A 74 -7.17 6.70 6.38
C LEU A 74 -7.09 8.09 7.03
N LYS A 75 -6.06 8.90 6.74
CA LYS A 75 -5.97 10.26 7.30
C LYS A 75 -7.13 11.14 6.83
N SER A 76 -7.57 11.00 5.58
CA SER A 76 -8.73 11.74 5.09
C SER A 76 -10.04 11.23 5.70
N TRP A 77 -10.12 9.93 6.01
CA TRP A 77 -11.26 9.35 6.71
C TRP A 77 -11.37 9.82 8.17
N ARG A 78 -10.27 9.81 8.93
CA ARG A 78 -10.27 10.18 10.37
C ARG A 78 -10.46 11.68 10.63
N ALA A 79 -10.31 12.52 9.61
CA ALA A 79 -10.54 13.96 9.71
C ALA A 79 -12.04 14.34 9.60
N ARG A 80 -12.93 13.38 9.35
CA ARG A 80 -14.39 13.52 9.41
C ARG A 80 -14.90 13.02 10.75
#